data_AF-H3GYH1-F1
#
_entry.id   AF-H3GYH1-F1
#
_cell.length_a   1.000
_cell.length_b   1.000
_cell.length_c   1.000
_cell.angle_alpha   90.00
_cell.angle_beta   90.00
_cell.angle_gamma   90.00
#
_symmetry.space_group_name_H-M   'P 1'
#
loop_
_entity.id
_entity.type
_entity.pdbx_description
1 polymer ?
#
loop_
_entity_poly.entity_id
_entity_poly.type
_entity_poly.pdbx_seq_one_letter_code
_entity_poly.pdbx_strand_id
1 'polypeptide(L)'
;MYREGYLVKCGRNAYDPPQLLFCVFEDGVVKYFSDKGGLVVGELEMAGHVTKVRVEKMTAGKFPHRFTVSAAEVVRVEGRRMKLGEPRVTEFAAPTNDLMKEWANSLHLWRRMNWKENVKFFDASSELSQAEEYETLQLQMHTLKTVRGRAISGPSFRKPFVNIMHGQPSPTIKKLRQMIMHTGSAACTSTA
;
A
#
# COMPACT_ATOMS: atom_id res chain seq x y z
N MET A 1 14.64 -20.35 11.19
CA MET A 1 14.65 -19.01 10.55
C MET A 1 13.67 -18.12 11.30
N TYR A 2 14.14 -16.98 11.81
CA TYR A 2 13.35 -16.03 12.58
C TYR A 2 13.39 -14.65 11.91
N ARG A 3 12.27 -13.92 11.95
CA ARG A 3 12.21 -12.52 11.57
C ARG A 3 11.07 -11.82 12.32
N GLU A 4 11.31 -10.59 12.75
CA GLU A 4 10.28 -9.74 13.32
C GLU A 4 10.33 -8.33 12.72
N GLY A 5 9.26 -7.57 12.89
CA GLY A 5 9.17 -6.18 12.44
C GLY A 5 7.74 -5.76 12.12
N TYR A 6 7.54 -4.48 11.87
CA TYR A 6 6.22 -3.96 11.52
C TYR A 6 5.92 -4.18 10.03
N LEU A 7 4.66 -4.54 9.77
CA LEU A 7 4.10 -4.64 8.43
C LEU A 7 2.70 -4.05 8.42
N VAL A 8 2.27 -3.54 7.27
CA VAL A 8 0.85 -3.31 7.03
C VAL A 8 0.26 -4.54 6.37
N LYS A 9 -0.71 -5.19 7.01
CA LYS A 9 -1.58 -6.18 6.36
C LYS A 9 -2.59 -5.43 5.50
N CYS A 10 -2.46 -5.55 4.19
CA CYS A 10 -3.34 -4.90 3.24
C CYS A 10 -4.74 -5.52 3.28
N GLY A 11 -5.75 -4.66 3.18
CA GLY A 11 -7.15 -5.05 3.07
C GLY A 11 -7.44 -5.84 1.80
N ARG A 12 -8.26 -6.89 1.91
CA ARG A 12 -8.67 -7.68 0.73
C ARG A 12 -9.71 -6.99 -0.15
N ASN A 13 -10.51 -6.11 0.45
CA ASN A 13 -11.58 -5.38 -0.22
C ASN A 13 -11.80 -4.02 0.47
N ALA A 14 -12.80 -3.27 0.03
CA ALA A 14 -13.09 -1.93 0.55
C ALA A 14 -13.53 -1.90 2.04
N TYR A 15 -14.05 -3.02 2.56
CA TYR A 15 -14.58 -3.15 3.92
C TYR A 15 -13.56 -3.71 4.92
N ASP A 16 -12.42 -4.20 4.44
CA ASP A 16 -11.30 -4.66 5.25
C ASP A 16 -10.22 -3.57 5.23
N PRO A 17 -10.19 -2.64 6.20
CA PRO A 17 -9.19 -1.58 6.19
C PRO A 17 -7.78 -2.16 6.43
N PRO A 18 -6.74 -1.54 5.84
CA PRO A 18 -5.35 -1.93 6.12
C PRO A 18 -5.02 -1.80 7.61
N GLN A 19 -4.27 -2.77 8.15
CA GLN A 19 -3.90 -2.83 9.57
C GLN A 19 -2.38 -2.79 9.72
N LEU A 20 -1.89 -1.88 10.56
CA LEU A 20 -0.48 -1.87 10.98
C LEU A 20 -0.32 -2.86 12.13
N LEU A 21 0.57 -3.84 11.95
CA LEU A 21 0.73 -4.97 12.86
C LEU A 21 2.22 -5.22 13.11
N PHE A 22 2.54 -5.69 14.31
CA PHE A 22 3.84 -6.27 14.58
C PHE A 22 3.81 -7.74 14.16
N CYS A 23 4.71 -8.15 13.28
CA CYS A 23 4.73 -9.49 12.73
C CYS A 23 5.97 -10.24 13.23
N VAL A 24 5.77 -11.50 13.61
CA VAL A 24 6.87 -12.41 13.96
C VAL A 24 6.72 -13.66 13.10
N PHE A 25 7.80 -14.00 12.38
CA PHE A 25 7.92 -15.23 11.62
C PHE A 25 8.88 -16.16 12.32
N GLU A 26 8.35 -17.29 12.76
CA GLU A 26 9.10 -18.34 13.45
C GLU A 26 8.43 -19.69 13.17
N ASP A 27 9.21 -20.76 13.08
CA ASP A 27 8.74 -22.15 12.88
C ASP A 27 7.72 -22.34 11.74
N GLY A 28 7.84 -21.54 10.69
CA GLY A 28 6.96 -21.64 9.53
C GLY A 28 5.58 -21.02 9.76
N VAL A 29 5.41 -20.18 10.78
CA VAL A 29 4.17 -19.45 11.06
C VAL A 29 4.49 -17.97 11.16
N VAL A 30 3.73 -17.14 10.44
CA VAL A 30 3.75 -15.68 10.66
C VAL A 30 2.62 -15.34 11.61
N LYS A 31 2.95 -14.98 12.85
CA LYS A 31 1.98 -14.47 13.83
C LYS A 31 1.90 -12.95 13.72
N TYR A 32 0.68 -12.42 13.84
CA TYR A 32 0.42 -10.99 13.83
C TYR A 32 -0.03 -10.57 15.21
N PHE A 33 0.56 -9.49 15.68
CA PHE A 33 0.24 -8.87 16.95
C PHE A 33 -0.31 -7.47 16.71
N SER A 34 -1.22 -7.03 17.58
CA SER A 34 -1.76 -5.66 17.54
C SER A 34 -0.67 -4.60 17.64
N ASP A 35 0.40 -4.92 18.37
CA ASP A 35 1.61 -4.10 18.54
C ASP A 35 2.77 -4.98 19.04
N LYS A 36 3.99 -4.44 19.17
CA LYS A 36 5.10 -5.16 19.80
C LYS A 36 4.78 -5.42 21.28
N GLY A 37 4.71 -6.70 21.67
CA GLY A 37 4.25 -7.12 23.00
C GLY A 37 2.72 -7.03 23.19
N GLY A 38 1.98 -6.77 22.12
CA GLY A 38 0.52 -6.73 22.11
C GLY A 38 -0.14 -8.12 22.00
N LEU A 39 -1.44 -8.13 21.74
CA LEU A 39 -2.24 -9.36 21.61
C LEU A 39 -2.08 -9.98 20.22
N VAL A 40 -2.10 -11.30 20.13
CA VAL A 40 -2.18 -12.02 18.85
C VAL A 40 -3.52 -11.73 18.19
N VAL A 41 -3.51 -11.24 16.95
CA VAL A 41 -4.72 -10.94 16.16
C VAL A 41 -4.92 -11.88 14.98
N GLY A 42 -3.94 -12.75 14.70
CA GLY A 42 -4.07 -13.81 13.73
C GLY A 42 -2.74 -14.41 13.31
N GLU A 43 -2.79 -15.33 12.36
CA GLU A 43 -1.60 -16.01 11.86
C GLU A 43 -1.74 -16.45 10.40
N LEU A 44 -0.59 -16.80 9.81
CA LEU A 44 -0.46 -17.45 8.51
C LEU A 44 0.51 -18.61 8.63
N GLU A 45 -0.04 -19.81 8.55
CA GLU A 45 0.72 -21.05 8.54
C GLU A 45 1.33 -21.32 7.16
N MET A 46 2.63 -21.64 7.15
CA MET A 46 3.36 -22.09 5.97
C MET A 46 3.76 -23.57 6.06
N ALA A 47 3.90 -24.07 7.28
CA ALA A 47 3.96 -25.51 7.56
C ALA A 47 2.66 -26.18 7.04
N GLY A 48 2.77 -27.39 6.49
CA GLY A 48 1.65 -28.05 5.81
C GLY A 48 1.26 -27.43 4.45
N HIS A 49 1.34 -26.13 4.24
CA HIS A 49 0.72 -25.44 3.10
C HIS A 49 1.58 -25.31 1.83
N VAL A 50 1.07 -25.51 0.62
CA VAL A 50 1.79 -25.04 -0.59
C VAL A 50 1.81 -23.53 -0.58
N THR A 51 2.98 -22.95 -0.34
CA THR A 51 3.15 -21.51 -0.29
C THR A 51 3.80 -20.98 -1.56
N LYS A 52 3.34 -19.81 -2.02
CA LYS A 52 3.99 -19.02 -3.06
C LYS A 52 4.04 -17.57 -2.62
N VAL A 53 5.25 -17.02 -2.62
CA VAL A 53 5.55 -15.62 -2.27
C VAL A 53 5.81 -14.84 -3.55
N ARG A 54 5.30 -13.61 -3.66
CA ARG A 54 5.56 -12.71 -4.80
C ARG A 54 5.79 -11.29 -4.30
N VAL A 55 6.78 -10.62 -4.87
CA VAL A 55 6.92 -9.17 -4.75
C VAL A 55 5.97 -8.50 -5.74
N GLU A 56 5.19 -7.55 -5.27
CA GLU A 56 4.19 -6.85 -6.08
C GLU A 56 4.78 -5.58 -6.70
N LYS A 57 4.36 -5.27 -7.93
CA LYS A 57 4.77 -4.03 -8.60
C LYS A 57 4.11 -2.82 -7.93
N MET A 58 4.78 -1.66 -8.01
CA MET A 58 4.18 -0.40 -7.58
C MET A 58 2.90 -0.14 -8.38
N THR A 59 1.85 0.30 -7.68
CA THR A 59 0.53 0.54 -8.27
C THR A 59 -0.06 1.77 -7.61
N ALA A 60 -0.57 2.71 -8.42
CA ALA A 60 -1.21 3.90 -7.90
C ALA A 60 -2.40 3.53 -6.98
N GLY A 61 -2.58 4.26 -5.88
CA GLY A 61 -3.67 4.04 -4.92
C GLY A 61 -3.50 2.84 -3.99
N LYS A 62 -2.34 2.16 -4.02
CA LYS A 62 -1.98 1.06 -3.11
C LYS A 62 -0.68 1.38 -2.37
N PHE A 63 -0.39 0.65 -1.28
CA PHE A 63 0.86 0.78 -0.52
C PHE A 63 2.09 0.56 -1.40
N PRO A 64 3.22 1.24 -1.14
CA PRO A 64 4.49 0.85 -1.71
C PRO A 64 4.96 -0.49 -1.11
N HIS A 65 6.04 -1.05 -1.66
CA HIS A 65 6.79 -2.16 -1.05
C HIS A 65 5.93 -3.37 -0.64
N ARG A 66 4.99 -3.75 -1.51
CA ARG A 66 4.06 -4.84 -1.25
C ARG A 66 4.61 -6.19 -1.66
N PHE A 67 4.22 -7.21 -0.93
CA PHE A 67 4.41 -8.59 -1.31
C PHE A 67 3.18 -9.42 -0.92
N THR A 68 2.93 -10.50 -1.65
CA THR A 68 1.84 -11.43 -1.39
C THR A 68 2.38 -12.78 -0.97
N VAL A 69 1.67 -13.41 -0.04
CA VAL A 69 1.87 -14.81 0.35
C VAL A 69 0.56 -15.54 0.10
N SER A 70 0.60 -16.51 -0.80
CA SER A 70 -0.49 -17.45 -1.02
C SER A 70 -0.17 -18.75 -0.32
N ALA A 71 -1.11 -19.28 0.47
CA ALA A 71 -0.99 -20.54 1.18
C ALA A 71 -2.21 -21.42 0.88
N ALA A 72 -1.98 -22.57 0.25
CA ALA A 72 -3.02 -23.59 0.04
C ALA A 72 -2.75 -24.80 0.93
N GLU A 73 -3.72 -25.17 1.74
CA GLU A 73 -3.65 -26.40 2.52
C GLU A 73 -3.57 -27.61 1.58
N VAL A 74 -2.82 -28.62 1.99
CA VAL A 74 -2.66 -29.85 1.21
C VAL A 74 -2.71 -31.08 2.09
N VAL A 75 -3.20 -32.15 1.51
CA VAL A 75 -3.13 -33.50 2.06
C VAL A 75 -2.26 -34.38 1.19
N ARG A 76 -1.69 -35.41 1.81
CA ARG A 76 -0.95 -36.45 1.09
C ARG A 76 -1.86 -37.66 0.94
N VAL A 77 -2.27 -37.94 -0.28
CA VAL A 77 -3.07 -39.11 -0.64
C VAL A 77 -2.20 -39.98 -1.54
N GLU A 78 -1.93 -41.21 -1.10
CA GLU A 78 -1.10 -42.18 -1.86
C GLU A 78 0.25 -41.61 -2.32
N GLY A 79 0.90 -40.80 -1.47
CA GLY A 79 2.19 -40.18 -1.80
C GLY A 79 2.10 -38.94 -2.69
N ARG A 80 0.93 -38.60 -3.23
CA ARG A 80 0.69 -37.39 -4.03
C ARG A 80 0.18 -36.26 -3.13
N ARG A 81 0.61 -35.04 -3.42
CA ARG A 81 0.19 -33.84 -2.70
C ARG A 81 -1.03 -33.23 -3.39
N MET A 82 -2.17 -33.24 -2.73
CA MET A 82 -3.44 -32.69 -3.23
C MET A 82 -3.82 -31.44 -2.46
N LYS A 83 -4.28 -30.39 -3.16
CA LYS A 83 -4.79 -29.16 -2.53
C LYS A 83 -6.19 -29.40 -1.99
N LEU A 84 -6.44 -28.96 -0.76
CA LEU A 84 -7.76 -29.06 -0.12
C LEU A 84 -8.71 -27.91 -0.51
N GLY A 85 -8.18 -26.82 -1.08
CA GLY A 85 -9.00 -25.69 -1.51
C GLY A 85 -8.21 -24.59 -2.20
N GLU A 86 -8.88 -23.47 -2.44
CA GLU A 86 -8.28 -22.27 -3.00
C GLU A 86 -7.24 -21.67 -2.03
N PRO A 87 -6.09 -21.21 -2.54
CA PRO A 87 -5.06 -20.62 -1.71
C PRO A 87 -5.57 -19.35 -1.04
N ARG A 88 -5.37 -19.25 0.27
CA ARG A 88 -5.54 -18.01 1.01
C ARG A 88 -4.40 -17.05 0.62
N VAL A 89 -4.75 -15.92 0.03
CA VAL A 89 -3.79 -14.86 -0.30
C VAL A 89 -3.81 -13.78 0.78
N THR A 90 -2.63 -13.45 1.30
CA THR A 90 -2.42 -12.35 2.23
C THR A 90 -1.40 -11.39 1.62
N GLU A 91 -1.78 -10.12 1.48
CA GLU A 91 -0.91 -9.05 1.00
C GLU A 91 -0.38 -8.24 2.18
N PHE A 92 0.93 -7.99 2.18
CA PHE A 92 1.60 -7.14 3.16
C PHE A 92 2.30 -5.98 2.45
N ALA A 93 2.56 -4.90 3.18
CA ALA A 93 3.46 -3.82 2.79
C ALA A 93 4.52 -3.61 3.87
N ALA A 94 5.78 -3.49 3.45
CA ALA A 94 6.92 -3.21 4.34
C ALA A 94 7.29 -1.71 4.32
N PRO A 95 8.04 -1.22 5.33
CA PRO A 95 8.39 0.20 5.40
C PRO A 95 9.29 0.63 4.25
N THR A 96 10.20 -0.26 3.82
CA THR A 96 11.19 -0.01 2.77
C THR A 96 11.24 -1.15 1.74
N ASN A 97 11.90 -0.90 0.61
CA ASN A 97 12.11 -1.92 -0.42
C ASN A 97 12.97 -3.09 0.07
N ASP A 98 13.99 -2.81 0.88
CA ASP A 98 14.91 -3.83 1.36
C ASP A 98 14.22 -4.72 2.40
N LEU A 99 13.50 -4.13 3.36
CA LEU A 99 12.71 -4.89 4.32
C LEU A 99 11.63 -5.75 3.63
N MET A 100 10.99 -5.25 2.55
CA MET A 100 10.09 -6.06 1.73
C MET A 100 10.80 -7.28 1.13
N LYS A 101 11.98 -7.09 0.54
CA LYS A 101 12.75 -8.21 -0.03
C LYS A 101 13.16 -9.20 1.05
N GLU A 102 13.58 -8.74 2.22
CA GLU A 102 13.94 -9.63 3.32
C GLU A 102 12.76 -10.45 3.84
N TRP A 103 11.60 -9.82 4.04
CA TRP A 103 10.38 -10.53 4.40
C TRP A 103 10.01 -11.55 3.32
N ALA A 104 9.99 -11.14 2.04
CA ALA A 104 9.66 -12.04 0.95
C ALA A 104 10.63 -13.22 0.84
N ASN A 105 11.95 -12.98 0.98
CA ASN A 105 12.98 -14.01 0.92
C ASN A 105 12.90 -14.97 2.11
N SER A 106 12.68 -14.45 3.32
CA SER A 106 12.56 -15.26 4.53
C SER A 106 11.41 -16.26 4.39
N LEU A 107 10.25 -15.79 3.94
CA LEU A 107 9.07 -16.63 3.73
C LEU A 107 9.26 -17.59 2.54
N HIS A 108 9.89 -17.14 1.45
CA HIS A 108 10.13 -17.96 0.28
C HIS A 108 11.09 -19.14 0.57
N LEU A 109 12.17 -18.86 1.30
CA LEU A 109 13.26 -19.81 1.53
C LEU A 109 13.05 -20.69 2.76
N TRP A 110 12.07 -20.38 3.61
CA TRP A 110 11.83 -21.09 4.87
C TRP A 110 11.87 -22.62 4.72
N ARG A 111 11.19 -23.17 3.71
CA ARG A 111 11.14 -24.63 3.51
C ARG A 111 12.48 -25.30 3.27
N ARG A 112 13.42 -24.56 2.70
CA ARG A 112 14.75 -25.08 2.33
C ARG A 112 15.80 -24.74 3.38
N MET A 113 15.57 -23.68 4.15
CA MET A 113 16.57 -23.05 5.02
C MET A 113 16.07 -22.84 6.46
N ASN A 114 15.03 -23.56 6.92
CA ASN A 114 14.48 -23.38 8.26
C ASN A 114 15.51 -23.66 9.37
N TRP A 115 16.44 -24.59 9.12
CA TRP A 115 17.53 -24.98 9.99
C TRP A 115 18.64 -23.92 10.14
N LYS A 116 18.67 -22.91 9.26
CA LYS A 116 19.68 -21.85 9.33
C LYS A 116 19.19 -20.75 10.29
N GLU A 117 20.04 -20.40 11.25
CA GLU A 117 19.79 -19.31 12.19
C GLU A 117 19.77 -17.96 11.45
N ASN A 118 18.78 -17.13 11.77
CA ASN A 118 18.72 -15.68 11.53
C ASN A 118 19.40 -15.17 10.25
N VAL A 119 18.96 -15.66 9.09
CA VAL A 119 19.48 -15.23 7.80
C VAL A 119 19.04 -13.78 7.51
N LYS A 120 19.95 -12.82 7.75
CA LYS A 120 19.87 -11.50 7.16
C LYS A 120 20.29 -11.59 5.69
N PHE A 121 19.54 -10.94 4.80
CA PHE A 121 19.83 -10.97 3.37
C PHE A 121 20.54 -9.70 2.89
N PHE A 122 20.44 -8.60 3.64
CA PHE A 122 21.08 -7.33 3.31
C PHE A 122 21.80 -6.73 4.52
N ASP A 123 23.06 -7.14 4.73
CA ASP A 123 23.93 -6.63 5.81
C ASP A 123 24.24 -5.12 5.71
N ALA A 124 23.98 -4.51 4.55
CA ALA A 124 24.24 -3.09 4.27
C ALA A 124 22.97 -2.21 4.28
N SER A 125 21.78 -2.78 4.50
CA SER A 125 20.59 -1.95 4.67
C SER A 125 20.66 -1.28 6.04
N SER A 126 20.48 0.05 6.08
CA SER A 126 20.39 0.78 7.35
C SER A 126 19.36 0.06 8.22
N GLU A 127 19.80 -0.51 9.34
CA GLU A 127 18.91 -1.22 10.27
C GLU A 127 17.93 -0.19 10.81
N LEU A 128 16.77 -0.10 10.18
CA LEU A 128 15.68 0.73 10.64
C LEU A 128 15.26 0.17 12.01
N SER A 129 15.25 1.02 13.03
CA SER A 129 14.68 0.63 14.30
C SER A 129 13.19 0.35 14.13
N GLN A 130 12.65 -0.53 14.97
CA GLN A 130 11.23 -0.87 14.92
C GLN A 130 10.32 0.35 15.15
N ALA A 131 10.79 1.38 15.88
CA ALA A 131 10.09 2.66 16.02
C ALA A 131 10.02 3.40 14.68
N GLU A 132 11.13 3.49 13.95
CA GLU A 132 11.17 4.10 12.61
C GLU A 132 10.34 3.30 11.60
N GLU A 133 10.31 1.97 11.71
CA GLU A 133 9.47 1.12 10.86
C GLU A 133 8.00 1.48 11.04
N TYR A 134 7.57 1.58 12.30
CA TYR A 134 6.22 1.94 12.69
C TYR A 134 5.84 3.33 12.18
N GLU A 135 6.66 4.35 12.44
CA GLU A 135 6.44 5.73 12.00
C GLU A 135 6.35 5.83 10.47
N THR A 136 7.27 5.15 9.76
CA THR A 136 7.28 5.11 8.30
C THR A 136 5.98 4.52 7.75
N LEU A 137 5.51 3.41 8.31
CA LEU A 137 4.28 2.76 7.89
C LEU A 137 3.04 3.58 8.25
N GLN A 138 3.02 4.24 9.41
CA GLN A 138 1.94 5.17 9.78
C GLN A 138 1.82 6.33 8.77
N LEU A 139 2.94 6.94 8.37
CA LEU A 139 2.98 7.98 7.34
C LEU A 139 2.44 7.48 5.99
N GLN A 140 2.82 6.26 5.59
CA GLN A 140 2.30 5.63 4.36
C GLN A 140 0.79 5.39 4.44
N MET A 141 0.28 4.90 5.58
CA MET A 141 -1.15 4.71 5.81
C MET A 141 -1.93 6.03 5.74
N HIS A 142 -1.42 7.09 6.37
CA HIS A 142 -2.05 8.41 6.35
C HIS A 142 -2.09 8.99 4.92
N THR A 143 -1.00 8.85 4.18
CA THR A 143 -0.89 9.31 2.79
C THR A 143 -1.93 8.65 1.90
N LEU A 144 -2.11 7.33 2.01
CA LEU A 144 -3.11 6.62 1.22
C LEU A 144 -4.55 6.96 1.58
N LYS A 145 -4.85 7.15 2.88
CA LYS A 145 -6.18 7.61 3.32
C LYS A 145 -6.51 8.97 2.71
N THR A 146 -5.55 9.89 2.70
CA THR A 146 -5.71 11.24 2.13
C THR A 146 -5.93 11.20 0.62
N VAL A 147 -5.17 10.38 -0.10
CA VAL A 147 -5.33 10.24 -1.56
C VAL A 147 -6.68 9.60 -1.92
N ARG A 148 -7.14 8.61 -1.15
CA ARG A 148 -8.47 8.01 -1.34
C ARG A 148 -9.61 8.99 -1.04
N GLY A 149 -9.48 9.81 0.00
CA GLY A 149 -10.47 10.83 0.35
C GLY A 149 -10.65 11.90 -0.74
N ARG A 150 -9.57 12.26 -1.46
CA ARG A 150 -9.64 13.20 -2.59
C ARG A 150 -10.27 12.62 -3.85
N ALA A 151 -10.40 11.29 -3.96
CA ALA A 151 -11.01 10.65 -5.14
C ALA A 151 -12.55 10.62 -5.10
N ILE A 152 -13.19 11.05 -4.00
CA ILE A 152 -14.66 11.01 -3.81
C ILE A 152 -15.27 12.43 -3.67
N SER A 153 -14.77 13.40 -4.42
CA SER A 153 -15.50 14.65 -4.68
C SER A 153 -15.78 14.78 -6.18
N GLY A 154 -17.02 14.53 -6.61
CA GLY A 154 -17.48 14.88 -7.97
C GLY A 154 -17.76 16.38 -8.11
N PRO A 155 -18.50 16.80 -9.15
CA PRO A 155 -18.21 16.60 -10.57
C PRO A 155 -17.11 17.57 -11.04
N SER A 156 -16.60 17.33 -12.26
CA SER A 156 -15.60 18.15 -12.94
C SER A 156 -15.89 19.66 -12.83
N PHE A 157 -15.11 20.37 -12.00
CA PHE A 157 -14.92 21.80 -12.18
C PHE A 157 -14.18 21.97 -13.51
N ARG A 158 -14.90 22.49 -14.51
CA ARG A 158 -14.30 22.94 -15.77
C ARG A 158 -13.18 23.91 -15.44
N LYS A 159 -11.96 23.57 -15.86
CA LYS A 159 -10.83 24.50 -15.84
C LYS A 159 -11.22 25.73 -16.65
N PRO A 160 -11.18 26.97 -16.12
CA PRO A 160 -11.12 28.12 -16.99
C PRO A 160 -9.77 28.10 -17.70
N PHE A 161 -9.83 28.25 -19.02
CA PHE A 161 -8.68 28.44 -19.90
C PHE A 161 -7.66 29.39 -19.29
N VAL A 162 -6.41 28.94 -19.13
CA VAL A 162 -5.26 29.84 -19.34
C VAL A 162 -4.12 29.02 -19.92
N ASN A 163 -3.96 29.10 -21.23
CA ASN A 163 -2.70 28.83 -21.89
C ASN A 163 -2.51 29.93 -22.93
N ILE A 164 -1.97 31.06 -22.51
CA ILE A 164 -1.33 32.02 -23.40
C ILE A 164 0.04 32.31 -22.81
N MET A 165 1.02 31.62 -23.38
CA MET A 165 2.43 32.01 -23.36
C MET A 165 2.59 33.40 -24.00
N HIS A 166 3.66 34.08 -23.60
CA HIS A 166 4.25 35.30 -24.16
C HIS A 166 3.79 36.62 -23.50
N GLY A 167 4.80 37.33 -23.01
CA GLY A 167 4.68 38.58 -22.28
C GLY A 167 3.98 39.67 -23.08
N GLN A 168 3.05 40.33 -22.40
CA GLN A 168 2.57 41.66 -22.73
C GLN A 168 2.47 42.47 -21.42
N PRO A 169 2.89 43.74 -21.41
CA PRO A 169 2.83 44.57 -20.20
C PRO A 169 1.37 44.86 -19.81
N SER A 170 1.11 44.86 -18.49
CA SER A 170 -0.22 45.13 -17.92
C SER A 170 -0.79 46.47 -18.42
N PRO A 171 -2.07 46.51 -18.84
CA PRO A 171 -2.70 47.74 -19.30
C PRO A 171 -2.90 48.73 -18.13
N THR A 172 -2.66 50.00 -18.39
CA THR A 172 -2.83 51.10 -17.42
C THR A 172 -4.29 51.28 -17.00
N ILE A 173 -4.50 51.68 -15.75
CA ILE A 173 -5.81 51.83 -15.06
C ILE A 173 -6.87 52.58 -15.89
N LYS A 174 -6.46 53.50 -16.77
CA LYS A 174 -7.38 54.24 -17.65
C LYS A 174 -8.12 53.32 -18.64
N LYS A 175 -7.47 52.26 -19.14
CA LYS A 175 -8.07 51.31 -20.11
C LYS A 175 -9.04 50.33 -19.44
N LEU A 176 -8.81 50.00 -18.16
CA LEU A 176 -9.70 49.14 -17.38
C LEU A 176 -11.05 49.81 -17.09
N ARG A 177 -11.04 51.12 -16.78
CA ARG A 177 -12.27 51.88 -16.53
C ARG A 177 -13.18 51.97 -17.77
N GLN A 178 -12.60 52.04 -18.96
CA GLN A 178 -13.38 52.11 -20.21
C GLN A 178 -14.04 50.77 -20.57
N MET A 179 -13.43 49.63 -20.25
CA MET A 179 -14.04 48.30 -20.47
C MET A 179 -15.23 48.02 -19.54
N ILE A 180 -15.20 48.55 -18.32
CA ILE A 180 -16.31 48.37 -17.36
C ILE A 180 -17.56 49.15 -17.81
N MET A 181 -17.41 50.28 -18.50
CA MET A 181 -18.56 51.10 -18.91
C MET A 181 -19.32 50.60 -20.15
N HIS A 182 -18.83 49.57 -20.86
CA HIS A 182 -19.51 49.01 -22.04
C HIS A 182 -20.19 47.66 -21.79
N THR A 183 -20.16 47.14 -20.56
CA THR A 183 -20.88 45.91 -20.17
C THR A 183 -22.13 46.25 -19.37
N GLY A 184 -23.05 46.96 -20.02
CA GLY A 184 -24.30 47.38 -19.41
C GLY A 184 -25.34 47.77 -20.45
N SER A 185 -25.85 46.80 -21.22
CA SER A 185 -27.21 46.91 -21.76
C SER A 185 -27.77 45.54 -22.12
N ALA A 186 -28.97 45.29 -21.59
CA ALA A 186 -29.71 44.04 -21.60
C ALA A 186 -30.39 43.73 -22.94
N ALA A 187 -30.73 42.46 -23.15
CA ALA A 187 -31.93 42.10 -23.93
C ALA A 187 -32.46 40.74 -23.48
N CYS A 188 -33.57 40.77 -22.76
CA CYS A 188 -34.49 39.69 -22.53
C CYS A 188 -35.64 39.80 -23.55
N THR A 189 -35.95 38.73 -24.29
CA THR A 189 -37.25 38.57 -24.95
C THR A 189 -37.60 37.10 -25.13
N SER A 190 -38.82 36.79 -24.71
CA SER A 190 -39.52 35.51 -24.64
C SER A 190 -39.81 34.87 -26.00
N THR A 191 -39.91 33.53 -26.01
CA THR A 191 -40.61 32.74 -27.03
C THR A 191 -41.97 32.29 -26.51
N ALA A 192 -43.00 32.48 -27.33
CA ALA A 192 -44.18 31.62 -27.40
C ALA A 192 -44.20 31.02 -28.82
#